data_AF-A0A4Q2J3I4-F1
#
_entry.id   AF-A0A4Q2J3I4-F1
#
_cell.length_a   1.000
_cell.length_b   1.000
_cell.length_c   1.000
_cell.angle_alpha   90.00
_cell.angle_beta   90.00
_cell.angle_gamma   90.00
#
_symmetry.space_group_name_H-M   'P 1'
#
loop_
_entity.id
_entity.type
_entity.pdbx_description
1 polymer ?
#
loop_
_entity_poly.entity_id
_entity_poly.type
_entity_poly.pdbx_seq_one_letter_code
_entity_poly.pdbx_strand_id
1 'polypeptide(L)'
;MSPVTRPRRSLRQAPAMRALLLQAAALLLTLLLRQALHGLAGIVLAPLPMTLLQGLIAALLSHRFGLARWWLPIQFLFPVAALLVNALHLPPLIFLAGFVFFLLLFWSTFRTQVPYYPSRASTWRAVDALLPRDGAPEAPLRIIDIGSGFGGFVLSMAGRRPQASLTGIEIAPLPWLVSRLRALFHGAGEGGRARFILGDYTRLDFAEYDVVFAYLSPAAMTALWNKARAEMRPGSLLLSYEFPIEGAAPDIEVNASNKGAILYGWRI
;
A
#
# COMPACT_ATOMS: atom_id res chain seq x y z
N MET A 1 -18.92 8.83 20.79
CA MET A 1 -18.76 7.40 20.45
C MET A 1 -17.35 6.97 20.79
N SER A 2 -17.18 6.06 21.75
CA SER A 2 -15.88 5.51 22.12
C SER A 2 -15.22 4.82 20.92
N PRO A 3 -13.91 4.96 20.70
CA PRO A 3 -13.24 4.29 19.60
C PRO A 3 -13.40 2.78 19.79
N VAL A 4 -13.91 2.09 18.78
CA VAL A 4 -13.89 0.62 18.73
C VAL A 4 -12.42 0.21 18.61
N THR A 5 -11.73 0.11 19.75
CA THR A 5 -10.39 -0.45 19.81
C THR A 5 -10.52 -1.94 19.57
N ARG A 6 -10.41 -2.37 18.30
CA ARG A 6 -10.22 -3.77 17.98
C ARG A 6 -9.05 -4.30 18.82
N PRO A 7 -9.18 -5.47 19.46
CA PRO A 7 -8.12 -6.00 20.31
C PRO A 7 -6.84 -6.08 19.48
N ARG A 8 -5.74 -5.51 20.02
CA ARG A 8 -4.41 -5.65 19.41
C ARG A 8 -4.14 -7.15 19.28
N ARG A 9 -4.16 -7.67 18.05
CA ARG A 9 -3.73 -9.05 17.79
C ARG A 9 -2.34 -9.18 18.39
N SER A 10 -2.17 -10.14 19.31
CA SER A 10 -0.86 -10.38 19.90
C SER A 10 0.14 -10.67 18.77
N LEU A 11 1.42 -10.31 18.94
CA LEU A 11 2.46 -10.61 17.95
C LEU A 11 2.50 -12.11 17.60
N ARG A 12 2.10 -12.98 18.55
CA ARG A 12 1.97 -14.44 18.38
C ARG A 12 0.84 -14.85 17.43
N GLN A 13 -0.18 -14.01 17.24
CA GLN A 13 -1.29 -14.24 16.31
C GLN A 13 -1.00 -13.76 14.88
N ALA A 14 0.09 -13.01 14.66
CA ALA A 14 0.48 -12.57 13.33
C ALA A 14 0.81 -13.80 12.44
N PRO A 15 0.26 -13.91 11.21
CA PRO A 15 0.51 -15.05 10.34
C PRO A 15 2.00 -15.35 10.09
N ALA A 16 2.81 -14.31 9.90
CA ALA A 16 4.26 -14.45 9.71
C ALA A 16 4.97 -15.04 10.94
N MET A 17 4.57 -14.64 12.16
CA MET A 17 5.14 -15.20 13.39
C MET A 17 4.77 -16.68 13.55
N ARG A 18 3.51 -17.02 13.27
CA ARG A 18 3.05 -18.42 13.29
C ARG A 18 3.80 -19.25 12.26
N ALA A 19 3.97 -18.72 11.04
CA ALA A 19 4.72 -19.38 9.99
C ALA A 19 6.17 -19.66 10.41
N LEU A 20 6.84 -18.66 10.99
CA LEU A 20 8.21 -18.80 11.50
C LEU A 20 8.34 -19.88 12.58
N LEU A 21 7.41 -19.92 13.55
CA LEU A 21 7.41 -20.95 14.59
C LEU A 21 7.24 -22.36 14.03
N LEU A 22 6.35 -22.53 13.04
CA LEU A 22 6.16 -23.82 12.38
C LEU A 22 7.37 -24.22 11.53
N GLN A 23 8.05 -23.25 10.93
CA GLN A 23 9.31 -23.49 10.21
C GLN A 23 10.42 -23.95 11.15
N ALA A 24 10.51 -23.34 12.34
CA ALA A 24 11.47 -23.74 13.38
C ALA A 24 11.16 -25.14 13.92
N ALA A 25 9.88 -25.47 14.15
CA ALA A 25 9.47 -26.81 14.53
C ALA A 25 9.81 -27.85 13.46
N ALA A 26 9.54 -27.53 12.18
CA ALA A 26 9.91 -28.40 11.07
C ALA A 26 11.42 -28.61 10.97
N LEU A 27 12.23 -27.57 11.19
CA LEU A 27 13.69 -27.66 11.24
C LEU A 27 14.16 -28.60 12.37
N LEU A 28 13.58 -28.48 13.57
CA LEU A 28 13.93 -29.36 14.69
C LEU A 28 13.62 -30.83 14.34
N LEU A 29 12.43 -31.10 13.79
CA LEU A 29 12.02 -32.44 13.39
C LEU A 29 12.94 -33.04 12.33
N THR A 30 13.35 -32.25 11.34
CA THR A 30 14.29 -32.73 10.31
C THR A 30 15.68 -32.98 10.85
N LEU A 31 16.19 -32.14 11.76
CA LEU A 31 17.49 -32.35 12.40
C LEU A 31 17.50 -33.62 13.26
N LEU A 32 16.44 -33.87 14.03
CA LEU A 32 16.29 -35.09 14.82
C LEU A 32 16.25 -36.34 13.94
N LEU A 33 15.48 -36.30 12.84
CA LEU A 33 15.44 -37.40 11.88
C LEU A 33 16.81 -37.66 11.25
N ARG A 34 17.53 -36.61 10.85
CA ARG A 34 18.89 -36.73 10.32
C ARG A 34 19.83 -37.40 11.32
N GLN A 35 19.77 -36.99 12.59
CA GLN A 35 20.59 -37.57 13.63
C GLN A 35 20.25 -39.05 13.87
N ALA A 36 18.96 -39.41 13.86
CA ALA A 36 18.51 -40.78 13.99
C ALA A 36 18.96 -41.67 12.81
N LEU A 37 18.81 -41.18 11.57
CA LEU A 37 19.24 -41.91 10.37
C LEU A 37 20.76 -42.13 10.34
N HIS A 38 21.53 -41.12 10.76
CA HIS A 38 22.97 -41.24 10.89
C HIS A 38 23.35 -42.26 11.98
N GLY A 39 22.72 -42.18 13.16
CA GLY A 39 23.05 -43.04 14.30
C GLY A 39 22.61 -44.50 14.14
N LEU A 40 21.47 -44.75 13.49
CA LEU A 40 20.88 -46.10 13.38
C LEU A 40 21.29 -46.84 12.10
N ALA A 41 21.45 -46.10 10.99
CA ALA A 41 21.63 -46.70 9.66
C ALA A 41 22.90 -46.21 8.94
N GLY A 42 23.68 -45.30 9.55
CA GLY A 42 24.86 -44.70 8.91
C GLY A 42 24.52 -43.85 7.69
N ILE A 43 23.24 -43.50 7.47
CA ILE A 43 22.80 -42.79 6.28
C ILE A 43 23.12 -41.30 6.43
N VAL A 44 23.92 -40.77 5.51
CA VAL A 44 24.21 -39.34 5.41
C VAL A 44 23.34 -38.73 4.31
N LEU A 45 22.34 -37.94 4.70
CA LEU A 45 21.49 -37.22 3.74
C LEU A 45 22.17 -35.94 3.26
N ALA A 46 22.14 -35.72 1.94
CA ALA A 46 22.59 -34.48 1.32
C ALA A 46 21.70 -33.28 1.73
N PRO A 47 22.21 -32.03 1.66
CA PRO A 47 21.46 -30.84 2.08
C PRO A 47 20.12 -30.62 1.36
N LEU A 48 20.06 -30.90 0.05
CA LEU A 48 18.84 -30.65 -0.73
C LEU A 48 17.64 -31.52 -0.28
N PRO A 49 17.73 -32.86 -0.22
CA PRO A 49 16.68 -33.70 0.35
C PRO A 49 16.24 -33.27 1.76
N MET A 50 17.18 -32.85 2.61
CA MET A 50 16.88 -32.36 3.95
C MET A 50 16.00 -31.10 3.92
N THR A 51 16.31 -30.14 3.04
CA THR A 51 15.52 -28.91 2.91
C THR A 51 14.15 -29.14 2.28
N LEU A 52 14.04 -30.06 1.32
CA LEU A 52 12.75 -30.45 0.74
C LEU A 52 11.85 -31.11 1.78
N LEU A 53 12.41 -32.00 2.61
CA LEU A 53 11.69 -32.62 3.72
C LEU A 53 11.26 -31.58 4.76
N GLN A 54 12.14 -30.64 5.12
CA GLN A 54 11.79 -29.55 6.04
C GLN A 54 10.63 -28.72 5.50
N GLY A 55 10.69 -28.34 4.21
CA GLY A 55 9.64 -27.59 3.56
C GLY A 55 8.31 -28.34 3.55
N LEU A 56 8.34 -29.64 3.27
CA LEU A 56 7.14 -30.49 3.30
C LEU A 56 6.53 -30.54 4.70
N ILE A 57 7.33 -30.82 5.73
CA ILE A 57 6.86 -30.83 7.12
C ILE A 57 6.29 -29.47 7.51
N ALA A 58 6.97 -28.38 7.17
CA ALA A 58 6.50 -27.03 7.48
C ALA A 58 5.18 -26.68 6.78
N ALA A 59 5.01 -27.06 5.52
CA ALA A 59 3.76 -26.88 4.79
C ALA A 59 2.63 -27.71 5.41
N LEU A 60 2.87 -28.98 5.76
CA LEU A 60 1.88 -29.84 6.42
C LEU A 60 1.47 -29.29 7.79
N LEU A 61 2.43 -28.86 8.61
CA LEU A 61 2.16 -28.18 9.87
C LEU A 61 1.36 -26.90 9.63
N SER A 62 1.73 -26.09 8.64
CA SER A 62 1.03 -24.83 8.33
C SER A 62 -0.41 -25.06 7.91
N HIS A 63 -0.68 -26.11 7.13
CA HIS A 63 -2.03 -26.56 6.80
C HIS A 63 -2.78 -27.02 8.05
N ARG A 64 -2.17 -27.88 8.87
CA ARG A 64 -2.76 -28.45 10.09
C ARG A 64 -3.10 -27.41 11.16
N PHE A 65 -2.31 -26.33 11.23
CA PHE A 65 -2.53 -25.22 12.14
C PHE A 65 -3.34 -24.08 11.51
N GLY A 66 -3.87 -24.23 10.30
CA GLY A 66 -4.83 -23.30 9.71
C GLY A 66 -4.23 -21.97 9.25
N LEU A 67 -2.99 -21.97 8.75
CA LEU A 67 -2.53 -20.85 7.92
C LEU A 67 -3.27 -20.84 6.58
N ALA A 68 -3.43 -19.65 5.99
CA ALA A 68 -4.07 -19.51 4.68
C ALA A 68 -3.29 -20.28 3.61
N ARG A 69 -4.00 -20.82 2.60
CA ARG A 69 -3.45 -21.74 1.59
C ARG A 69 -2.22 -21.21 0.85
N TRP A 70 -2.10 -19.90 0.68
CA TRP A 70 -0.95 -19.26 0.03
C TRP A 70 0.34 -19.31 0.88
N TRP A 71 0.25 -19.58 2.18
CA TRP A 71 1.44 -19.81 3.03
C TRP A 71 2.10 -21.16 2.78
N LEU A 72 1.36 -22.15 2.27
CA LEU A 72 1.91 -23.50 2.04
C LEU A 72 3.09 -23.50 1.06
N PRO A 73 2.98 -22.90 -0.15
CA PRO A 73 4.13 -22.81 -1.05
C PRO A 73 5.28 -21.99 -0.46
N ILE A 74 4.99 -20.94 0.33
CA ILE A 74 6.05 -20.14 0.99
C ILE A 74 6.83 -21.01 1.97
N GLN A 75 6.14 -21.76 2.83
CA GLN A 75 6.76 -22.64 3.83
C GLN A 75 7.55 -23.78 3.19
N PHE A 76 7.03 -24.33 2.11
CA PHE A 76 7.73 -25.37 1.35
C PHE A 76 9.02 -24.85 0.69
N LEU A 77 8.96 -23.69 0.05
CA LEU A 77 10.09 -23.13 -0.72
C LEU A 77 11.12 -22.42 0.16
N PHE A 78 10.74 -21.91 1.33
CA PHE A 78 11.64 -21.15 2.22
C PHE A 78 12.97 -21.85 2.55
N PRO A 79 13.03 -23.12 3.00
CA PRO A 79 14.30 -23.76 3.34
C PRO A 79 15.16 -24.05 2.09
N VAL A 80 14.53 -24.30 0.95
CA VAL A 80 15.23 -24.44 -0.34
C VAL A 80 15.83 -23.10 -0.76
N ALA A 81 15.08 -22.02 -0.64
CA ALA A 81 15.59 -20.67 -0.89
C ALA A 81 16.75 -20.33 0.05
N ALA A 82 16.65 -20.65 1.35
CA ALA A 82 17.75 -20.43 2.30
C ALA A 82 19.02 -21.20 1.93
N LEU A 83 18.89 -22.45 1.47
CA LEU A 83 20.00 -23.24 0.95
C LEU A 83 20.63 -22.59 -0.29
N LEU A 84 19.83 -22.10 -1.23
CA LEU A 84 20.31 -21.42 -2.43
C LEU A 84 21.03 -20.11 -2.09
N VAL A 85 20.46 -19.31 -1.19
CA VAL A 85 21.09 -18.06 -0.69
C VAL A 85 22.47 -18.34 -0.12
N ASN A 86 22.59 -19.40 0.70
CA ASN A 86 23.86 -19.83 1.27
C ASN A 86 24.83 -20.35 0.19
N ALA A 87 24.37 -21.22 -0.72
CA ALA A 87 25.19 -21.81 -1.77
C ALA A 87 25.72 -20.77 -2.77
N LEU A 88 24.92 -19.76 -3.10
CA LEU A 88 25.29 -18.65 -3.98
C LEU A 88 26.07 -17.54 -3.27
N HIS A 89 26.33 -17.68 -1.97
CA HIS A 89 27.02 -16.68 -1.13
C HIS A 89 26.43 -15.27 -1.29
N LEU A 90 25.09 -15.17 -1.36
CA LEU A 90 24.45 -13.88 -1.59
C LEU A 90 24.72 -12.93 -0.41
N PRO A 91 25.16 -11.68 -0.67
CA PRO A 91 25.50 -10.76 0.40
C PRO A 91 24.24 -10.38 1.20
N PRO A 92 24.33 -10.34 2.55
CA PRO A 92 23.23 -9.93 3.43
C PRO A 92 22.62 -8.57 3.07
N LEU A 93 23.42 -7.69 2.48
CA LEU A 93 23.02 -6.36 2.06
C LEU A 93 21.87 -6.36 1.04
N ILE A 94 21.73 -7.39 0.20
CA ILE A 94 20.62 -7.49 -0.76
C ILE A 94 19.29 -7.64 -0.02
N PHE A 95 19.26 -8.45 1.05
CA PHE A 95 18.07 -8.62 1.88
C PHE A 95 17.75 -7.37 2.69
N LEU A 96 18.79 -6.70 3.22
CA LEU A 96 18.61 -5.41 3.89
C LEU A 96 18.06 -4.35 2.92
N ALA A 97 18.61 -4.26 1.71
CA ALA A 97 18.14 -3.34 0.68
C ALA A 97 16.67 -3.64 0.29
N GLY A 98 16.33 -4.92 0.10
CA GLY A 98 14.95 -5.35 -0.14
C GLY A 98 14.02 -4.99 1.02
N PHE A 99 14.43 -5.26 2.26
CA PHE A 99 13.68 -4.89 3.46
C PHE A 99 13.45 -3.38 3.55
N VAL A 100 14.50 -2.57 3.39
CA VAL A 100 14.41 -1.10 3.41
C VAL A 100 13.51 -0.61 2.27
N PHE A 101 13.64 -1.16 1.07
CA PHE A 101 12.77 -0.82 -0.06
C PHE A 101 11.29 -1.06 0.27
N PHE A 102 10.95 -2.26 0.75
CA PHE A 102 9.55 -2.58 1.11
C PHE A 102 9.06 -1.79 2.32
N LEU A 103 9.93 -1.50 3.29
CA LEU A 103 9.61 -0.65 4.44
C LEU A 103 9.27 0.77 3.98
N LEU A 104 10.06 1.35 3.08
CA LEU A 104 9.81 2.70 2.57
C LEU A 104 8.61 2.76 1.61
N LEU A 105 8.32 1.66 0.90
CA LEU A 105 7.16 1.54 0.01
C LEU A 105 5.84 1.36 0.77
N PHE A 106 5.82 0.54 1.82
CA PHE A 106 4.62 0.18 2.60
C PHE A 106 4.65 0.76 4.03
N TRP A 107 5.32 1.90 4.18
CA TRP A 107 5.68 2.57 5.44
C TRP A 107 4.62 2.55 6.54
N SER A 108 3.36 2.83 6.20
CA SER A 108 2.27 2.94 7.17
C SER A 108 1.15 1.93 6.96
N THR A 109 1.25 1.02 5.97
CA THR A 109 0.16 0.12 5.57
C THR A 109 -0.34 -0.75 6.72
N PHE A 110 0.55 -1.15 7.64
CA PHE A 110 0.19 -1.93 8.83
C PHE A 110 -0.70 -1.17 9.83
N ARG A 111 -0.77 0.16 9.75
CA ARG A 111 -1.63 1.01 10.57
C ARG A 111 -2.82 1.56 9.78
N THR A 112 -2.56 2.12 8.59
CA THR A 112 -3.58 2.82 7.78
C THR A 112 -4.45 1.87 6.99
N GLN A 113 -3.97 0.66 6.71
CA GLN A 113 -4.61 -0.31 5.82
C GLN A 113 -4.81 0.24 4.39
N VAL A 114 -3.97 1.20 3.99
CA VAL A 114 -3.94 1.78 2.64
C VAL A 114 -2.63 1.36 1.98
N PRO A 115 -2.59 0.21 1.29
CA PRO A 115 -1.45 -0.18 0.46
C PRO A 115 -1.37 0.69 -0.81
N TYR A 116 -0.17 0.77 -1.39
CA TYR A 116 0.01 1.45 -2.67
C TYR A 116 -0.68 0.70 -3.82
N TYR A 117 -1.71 1.33 -4.40
CA TYR A 117 -2.33 0.95 -5.66
C TYR A 117 -2.52 2.20 -6.53
N PRO A 118 -1.91 2.28 -7.72
CA PRO A 118 -2.05 3.46 -8.56
C PRO A 118 -3.44 3.53 -9.20
N SER A 119 -4.05 4.71 -9.17
CA SER A 119 -5.16 5.04 -10.06
C SER A 119 -4.67 5.16 -11.52
N ARG A 120 -5.61 5.16 -12.47
CA ARG A 120 -5.30 5.09 -13.91
C ARG A 120 -5.58 6.40 -14.63
N ALA A 121 -4.96 6.57 -15.80
CA ALA A 121 -5.19 7.72 -16.67
C ALA A 121 -6.66 7.90 -17.10
N SER A 122 -7.47 6.84 -17.11
CA SER A 122 -8.92 6.94 -17.35
C SER A 122 -9.62 7.62 -16.17
N THR A 123 -9.29 7.25 -14.94
CA THR A 123 -9.78 7.92 -13.72
C THR A 123 -9.39 9.38 -13.70
N TRP A 124 -8.14 9.70 -14.04
CA TRP A 124 -7.66 11.09 -14.08
C TRP A 124 -8.42 11.92 -15.12
N ARG A 125 -8.78 11.34 -16.27
CA ARG A 125 -9.67 11.99 -17.27
C ARG A 125 -11.09 12.18 -16.76
N ALA A 126 -11.63 11.19 -16.04
CA ALA A 126 -12.96 11.30 -15.46
C ALA A 126 -13.02 12.42 -14.40
N VAL A 127 -12.01 12.50 -13.52
CA VAL A 127 -11.87 13.62 -12.57
C VAL A 127 -11.79 14.94 -13.34
N ASP A 128 -10.86 15.06 -14.29
CA ASP A 128 -10.66 16.28 -15.09
C ASP A 128 -11.95 16.77 -15.78
N ALA A 129 -12.77 15.86 -16.29
CA ALA A 129 -14.05 16.16 -16.93
C ALA A 129 -15.13 16.68 -15.97
N LEU A 130 -15.03 16.37 -14.67
CA LEU A 130 -15.97 16.85 -13.65
C LEU A 130 -15.63 18.25 -13.12
N LEU A 131 -14.39 18.68 -13.29
CA LEU A 131 -13.92 19.94 -12.73
C LEU A 131 -14.30 21.11 -13.65
N PRO A 132 -14.72 22.25 -13.08
CA PRO A 132 -14.99 23.46 -13.86
C PRO A 132 -13.75 23.84 -14.66
N ARG A 133 -13.92 24.49 -15.82
CA ARG A 133 -12.77 25.03 -16.57
C ARG A 133 -11.96 25.97 -15.66
N ASP A 134 -10.67 26.05 -15.95
CA ASP A 134 -9.68 26.74 -15.12
C ASP A 134 -10.18 28.10 -14.60
N GLY A 135 -10.05 28.31 -13.28
CA GLY A 135 -10.33 29.60 -12.66
C GLY A 135 -9.34 30.67 -13.14
N ALA A 136 -9.71 31.94 -12.99
CA ALA A 136 -8.81 33.05 -13.32
C ALA A 136 -7.46 32.90 -12.60
N PRO A 137 -6.34 33.41 -13.14
CA PRO A 137 -5.02 33.30 -12.51
C PRO A 137 -4.96 33.79 -11.05
N GLU A 138 -5.84 34.72 -10.68
CA GLU A 138 -5.96 35.29 -9.33
C GLU A 138 -6.76 34.41 -8.35
N ALA A 139 -7.51 33.43 -8.86
CA ALA A 139 -8.29 32.46 -8.10
C ALA A 139 -8.12 31.05 -8.72
N PRO A 140 -6.91 30.48 -8.66
CA PRO A 140 -6.64 29.18 -9.27
C PRO A 140 -7.38 28.07 -8.51
N LEU A 141 -7.94 27.12 -9.25
CA LEU A 141 -8.57 25.93 -8.67
C LEU A 141 -7.54 25.13 -7.85
N ARG A 142 -7.80 24.91 -6.56
CA ARG A 142 -6.90 24.21 -5.63
C ARG A 142 -7.33 22.75 -5.49
N ILE A 143 -6.49 21.84 -6.00
CA ILE A 143 -6.75 20.40 -6.03
C ILE A 143 -5.70 19.68 -5.20
N ILE A 144 -6.12 18.74 -4.35
CA ILE A 144 -5.23 17.84 -3.63
C ILE A 144 -5.52 16.37 -3.93
N ASP A 145 -4.44 15.59 -4.04
CA ASP A 145 -4.44 14.12 -4.05
C ASP A 145 -3.93 13.61 -2.69
N ILE A 146 -4.83 12.99 -1.92
CA ILE A 146 -4.49 12.42 -0.60
C ILE A 146 -4.09 10.95 -0.74
N GLY A 147 -2.86 10.63 -0.35
CA GLY A 147 -2.25 9.34 -0.68
C GLY A 147 -1.75 9.31 -2.13
N SER A 148 -1.06 10.38 -2.55
CA SER A 148 -0.70 10.63 -3.95
C SER A 148 0.25 9.60 -4.58
N GLY A 149 0.84 8.71 -3.77
CA GLY A 149 1.72 7.64 -4.24
C GLY A 149 2.91 8.18 -5.01
N PHE A 150 3.15 7.66 -6.21
CA PHE A 150 4.20 8.17 -7.10
C PHE A 150 3.82 9.48 -7.80
N GLY A 151 2.70 10.13 -7.46
CA GLY A 151 2.29 11.44 -7.98
C GLY A 151 1.66 11.41 -9.37
N GLY A 152 1.16 10.26 -9.82
CA GLY A 152 0.62 10.09 -11.17
C GLY A 152 -0.53 11.04 -11.50
N PHE A 153 -1.51 11.15 -10.60
CA PHE A 153 -2.67 12.03 -10.80
C PHE A 153 -2.25 13.50 -10.81
N VAL A 154 -1.51 13.96 -9.79
CA VAL A 154 -1.03 15.36 -9.68
C VAL A 154 -0.23 15.78 -10.91
N LEU A 155 0.72 14.96 -11.37
CA LEU A 155 1.51 15.27 -12.57
C LEU A 155 0.66 15.26 -13.85
N SER A 156 -0.28 14.33 -13.97
CA SER A 156 -1.21 14.30 -15.11
C SER A 156 -2.10 15.54 -15.14
N MET A 157 -2.59 15.98 -13.98
CA MET A 157 -3.40 17.18 -13.87
C MET A 157 -2.58 18.43 -14.17
N ALA A 158 -1.30 18.47 -13.77
CA ALA A 158 -0.42 19.61 -14.04
C ALA A 158 -0.26 19.90 -15.54
N GLY A 159 -0.24 18.85 -16.37
CA GLY A 159 -0.19 18.99 -17.82
C GLY A 159 -1.52 19.40 -18.47
N ARG A 160 -2.67 19.13 -17.83
CA ARG A 160 -4.01 19.41 -18.38
C ARG A 160 -4.63 20.70 -17.87
N ARG A 161 -4.28 21.07 -16.65
CA ARG A 161 -4.81 22.18 -15.88
C ARG A 161 -3.67 23.10 -15.54
N PRO A 162 -3.07 23.77 -16.55
CA PRO A 162 -1.90 24.56 -16.31
C PRO A 162 -2.19 25.62 -15.26
N GLN A 163 -3.41 26.17 -15.12
CA GLN A 163 -3.72 27.25 -14.17
C GLN A 163 -4.08 26.79 -12.75
N ALA A 164 -4.33 25.49 -12.53
CA ALA A 164 -4.72 24.96 -11.22
C ALA A 164 -3.52 24.84 -10.27
N SER A 165 -3.76 24.99 -8.97
CA SER A 165 -2.79 24.70 -7.91
C SER A 165 -2.96 23.26 -7.43
N LEU A 166 -1.97 22.41 -7.65
CA LEU A 166 -2.04 20.97 -7.42
C LEU A 166 -1.11 20.55 -6.30
N THR A 167 -1.65 19.79 -5.35
CA THR A 167 -0.89 19.23 -4.23
C THR A 167 -1.04 17.72 -4.20
N GLY A 168 0.05 17.00 -4.00
CA GLY A 168 0.03 15.58 -3.61
C GLY A 168 0.59 15.44 -2.21
N ILE A 169 -0.15 14.80 -1.31
CA ILE A 169 0.38 14.41 0.00
C ILE A 169 0.51 12.90 0.07
N GLU A 170 1.65 12.44 0.58
CA GLU A 170 1.96 11.02 0.71
C GLU A 170 2.69 10.78 2.03
N ILE A 171 2.33 9.70 2.73
CA ILE A 171 2.89 9.34 4.03
C ILE A 171 4.09 8.39 3.86
N ALA A 172 4.15 7.63 2.78
CA ALA A 172 5.22 6.69 2.47
C ALA A 172 6.43 7.42 1.85
N PRO A 173 7.63 7.32 2.47
CA PRO A 173 8.80 8.08 2.02
C PRO A 173 9.25 7.77 0.60
N LEU A 174 9.21 6.50 0.17
CA LEU A 174 9.66 6.14 -1.17
C LEU A 174 8.69 6.68 -2.25
N PRO A 175 7.37 6.47 -2.16
CA PRO A 175 6.45 7.08 -3.12
C PRO A 175 6.52 8.60 -3.17
N TRP A 176 6.62 9.26 -2.02
CA TRP A 176 6.84 10.71 -1.95
C TRP A 176 8.15 11.13 -2.65
N LEU A 177 9.27 10.46 -2.37
CA LEU A 177 10.55 10.82 -2.98
C LEU A 177 10.49 10.69 -4.52
N VAL A 178 9.91 9.59 -5.00
CA VAL A 178 9.73 9.37 -6.44
C VAL A 178 8.82 10.43 -7.06
N SER A 179 7.71 10.81 -6.42
CA SER A 179 6.83 11.87 -6.95
C SER A 179 7.55 13.22 -7.03
N ARG A 180 8.35 13.57 -6.02
CA ARG A 180 9.18 14.80 -6.03
C ARG A 180 10.22 14.78 -7.14
N LEU A 181 10.94 13.67 -7.33
CA LEU A 181 11.91 13.53 -8.41
C LEU A 181 11.24 13.62 -9.78
N ARG A 182 10.09 12.95 -9.97
CA ARG A 182 9.30 13.05 -11.20
C ARG A 182 8.89 14.49 -11.48
N ALA A 183 8.44 15.24 -10.48
CA ALA A 183 8.09 16.65 -10.62
C ALA A 183 9.28 17.50 -11.08
N LEU A 184 10.46 17.28 -10.49
CA LEU A 184 11.69 17.98 -10.89
C LEU A 184 12.04 17.71 -12.35
N PHE A 185 12.02 16.44 -12.79
CA PHE A 185 12.34 16.08 -14.18
C PHE A 185 11.29 16.55 -15.20
N HIS A 186 10.06 16.84 -14.77
CA HIS A 186 9.00 17.39 -15.64
C HIS A 186 8.96 18.93 -15.63
N GLY A 187 9.92 19.61 -14.99
CA GLY A 187 9.94 21.07 -14.89
C GLY A 187 8.86 21.65 -13.97
N ALA A 188 8.30 20.82 -13.07
CA ALA A 188 7.22 21.20 -12.17
C ALA A 188 7.69 21.46 -10.71
N GLY A 189 8.99 21.35 -10.42
CA GLY A 189 9.51 21.26 -9.05
C GLY A 189 9.86 22.58 -8.34
N GLU A 190 10.21 23.66 -9.05
CA GLU A 190 10.58 24.95 -8.45
C GLU A 190 9.91 26.08 -9.26
N GLY A 191 8.83 26.64 -8.71
CA GLY A 191 7.92 27.57 -9.40
C GLY A 191 6.72 26.91 -10.09
N GLY A 192 6.68 25.57 -10.14
CA GLY A 192 5.59 24.81 -10.72
C GLY A 192 4.36 24.72 -9.82
N ARG A 193 3.18 24.68 -10.45
CA ARG A 193 1.89 24.57 -9.75
C ARG A 193 1.61 23.18 -9.17
N ALA A 194 2.54 22.22 -9.27
CA ALA A 194 2.42 20.89 -8.70
C ALA A 194 3.44 20.68 -7.57
N ARG A 195 2.95 20.47 -6.34
CA ARG A 195 3.78 20.30 -5.14
C ARG A 195 3.53 18.96 -4.48
N PHE A 196 4.58 18.31 -3.99
CA PHE A 196 4.50 17.07 -3.22
C PHE A 196 4.96 17.24 -1.77
N ILE A 197 4.14 16.80 -0.82
CA ILE A 197 4.34 16.92 0.62
C ILE A 197 4.48 15.52 1.22
N LEU A 198 5.53 15.30 2.02
CA LEU A 198 5.64 14.10 2.86
C LEU A 198 4.84 14.36 4.14
N GLY A 199 3.76 13.63 4.37
CA GLY A 199 2.95 13.85 5.55
C GLY A 199 1.67 13.03 5.63
N ASP A 200 1.01 13.19 6.77
CA ASP A 200 -0.31 12.63 7.04
C ASP A 200 -1.39 13.66 6.68
N TYR A 201 -2.26 13.32 5.73
CA TYR A 201 -3.32 14.22 5.24
C TYR A 201 -4.32 14.60 6.33
N THR A 202 -4.42 13.82 7.42
CA THR A 202 -5.33 14.14 8.53
C THR A 202 -4.96 15.45 9.22
N ARG A 203 -3.70 15.90 9.08
CA ARG A 203 -3.17 17.15 9.66
C ARG A 203 -3.28 18.36 8.74
N LEU A 204 -3.71 18.17 7.49
CA LEU A 204 -3.94 19.29 6.57
C LEU A 204 -5.25 19.98 6.90
N ASP A 205 -5.32 21.28 6.63
CA ASP A 205 -6.59 22.02 6.60
C ASP A 205 -7.28 21.79 5.25
N PHE A 206 -8.41 21.10 5.27
CA PHE A 206 -9.17 20.83 4.04
C PHE A 206 -9.91 22.06 3.50
N ALA A 207 -10.09 23.14 4.28
CA ALA A 207 -10.67 24.38 3.80
C ALA A 207 -9.80 25.07 2.74
N GLU A 208 -8.54 24.67 2.60
CA GLU A 208 -7.64 25.19 1.58
C GLU A 208 -7.92 24.66 0.17
N TYR A 209 -8.70 23.60 0.00
CA TYR A 209 -8.85 22.92 -1.28
C TYR A 209 -10.28 22.97 -1.79
N ASP A 210 -10.43 23.25 -3.09
CA ASP A 210 -11.71 23.19 -3.80
C ASP A 210 -12.06 21.75 -4.19
N VAL A 211 -11.03 20.92 -4.39
CA VAL A 211 -11.17 19.52 -4.79
C VAL A 211 -10.22 18.64 -3.98
N VAL A 212 -10.76 17.62 -3.31
CA VAL A 212 -9.99 16.56 -2.66
C VAL A 212 -10.22 15.26 -3.43
N PHE A 213 -9.17 14.70 -4.03
CA PHE A 213 -9.19 13.40 -4.68
C PHE A 213 -8.55 12.33 -3.78
N ALA A 214 -9.22 11.18 -3.65
CA ALA A 214 -8.80 10.08 -2.79
C ALA A 214 -8.87 8.74 -3.51
N TYR A 215 -7.80 7.95 -3.40
CA TYR A 215 -7.82 6.51 -3.66
C TYR A 215 -7.12 5.78 -2.50
N LEU A 216 -7.89 5.55 -1.43
CA LEU A 216 -7.37 5.04 -0.16
C LEU A 216 -7.79 3.58 0.06
N SER A 217 -8.69 3.35 1.02
CA SER A 217 -9.29 2.04 1.32
C SER A 217 -10.63 2.25 2.02
N PRO A 218 -11.52 1.25 2.06
CA PRO A 218 -12.79 1.35 2.79
C PRO A 218 -12.61 1.74 4.26
N ALA A 219 -11.52 1.31 4.90
CA ALA A 219 -11.25 1.59 6.31
C ALA A 219 -10.99 3.08 6.59
N ALA A 220 -10.57 3.86 5.59
CA ALA A 220 -10.28 5.28 5.73
C ALA A 220 -11.48 6.18 5.39
N MET A 221 -12.47 5.67 4.65
CA MET A 221 -13.51 6.51 4.02
C MET A 221 -14.41 7.23 5.02
N THR A 222 -14.83 6.57 6.12
CA THR A 222 -15.68 7.21 7.13
C THR A 222 -14.95 8.36 7.83
N ALA A 223 -13.67 8.18 8.18
CA ALA A 223 -12.86 9.22 8.80
C ALA A 223 -12.59 10.39 7.84
N LEU A 224 -12.31 10.08 6.57
CA LEU A 224 -12.17 11.06 5.50
C LEU A 224 -13.45 11.88 5.34
N TRP A 225 -14.62 11.25 5.33
CA TRP A 225 -15.90 11.92 5.20
C TRP A 225 -16.16 12.91 6.33
N ASN A 226 -15.93 12.49 7.57
CA ASN A 226 -16.12 13.35 8.74
C ASN A 226 -15.22 14.58 8.67
N LYS A 227 -13.96 14.41 8.25
CA LYS A 227 -13.02 15.52 8.06
C LYS A 227 -13.47 16.46 6.94
N ALA A 228 -13.83 15.90 5.77
CA ALA A 228 -14.30 16.66 4.62
C ALA A 228 -15.51 17.52 4.98
N ARG A 229 -16.53 16.96 5.63
CA ARG A 229 -17.71 17.71 6.09
C ARG A 229 -17.41 18.80 7.11
N ALA A 230 -16.40 18.59 7.95
CA ALA A 230 -16.08 19.53 9.01
C ALA A 230 -15.25 20.73 8.51
N GLU A 231 -14.40 20.51 7.51
CA GLU A 231 -13.36 21.47 7.13
C GLU A 231 -13.48 22.01 5.70
N MET A 232 -14.00 21.23 4.75
CA MET A 232 -14.11 21.69 3.37
C MET A 232 -15.17 22.80 3.26
N ARG A 233 -14.94 23.75 2.35
CA ARG A 233 -15.84 24.88 2.14
C ARG A 233 -17.10 24.45 1.38
N PRO A 234 -18.27 25.07 1.63
CA PRO A 234 -19.45 24.83 0.80
C PRO A 234 -19.15 25.05 -0.69
N GLY A 235 -19.65 24.15 -1.54
CA GLY A 235 -19.42 24.14 -2.99
C GLY A 235 -18.16 23.40 -3.45
N SER A 236 -17.29 22.99 -2.52
CA SER A 236 -16.12 22.15 -2.84
C SER A 236 -16.52 20.70 -3.13
N LEU A 237 -15.58 19.91 -3.66
CA LEU A 237 -15.83 18.56 -4.15
C LEU A 237 -14.87 17.54 -3.54
N LEU A 238 -15.42 16.53 -2.86
CA LEU A 238 -14.70 15.32 -2.48
C LEU A 238 -14.90 14.26 -3.55
N LEU A 239 -13.83 13.68 -4.08
CA LEU A 239 -13.83 12.61 -5.07
C LEU A 239 -13.14 11.37 -4.51
N SER A 240 -13.77 10.20 -4.64
CA SER A 240 -13.22 8.91 -4.23
C SER A 240 -13.26 7.90 -5.37
N TYR A 241 -12.12 7.29 -5.67
CA TYR A 241 -12.03 6.21 -6.65
C TYR A 241 -12.31 4.85 -5.98
N GLU A 242 -13.24 4.08 -6.56
CA GLU A 242 -13.70 2.74 -6.17
C GLU A 242 -14.40 2.61 -4.80
N PHE A 243 -14.14 3.51 -3.85
CA PHE A 243 -14.63 3.38 -2.48
C PHE A 243 -15.74 4.39 -2.15
N PRO A 244 -17.01 3.96 -2.00
CA PRO A 244 -18.08 4.82 -1.53
C PRO A 244 -17.94 5.12 -0.03
N ILE A 245 -18.69 6.11 0.45
CA ILE A 245 -18.78 6.46 1.88
C ILE A 245 -20.05 5.82 2.45
N GLU A 246 -19.89 5.00 3.48
CA GLU A 246 -21.02 4.36 4.16
C GLU A 246 -21.94 5.42 4.81
N GLY A 247 -23.24 5.36 4.50
CA GLY A 247 -24.23 6.29 5.04
C GLY A 247 -24.29 7.67 4.37
N ALA A 248 -23.51 7.91 3.30
CA ALA A 248 -23.59 9.14 2.52
C ALA A 248 -23.71 8.84 1.02
N ALA A 249 -24.89 9.09 0.47
CA ALA A 249 -25.14 8.93 -0.97
C ALA A 249 -24.28 9.93 -1.77
N PRO A 250 -23.62 9.50 -2.85
CA PRO A 250 -22.85 10.39 -3.71
C PRO A 250 -23.77 11.25 -4.59
N ASP A 251 -23.35 12.49 -4.83
CA ASP A 251 -23.99 13.38 -5.80
C ASP A 251 -23.56 13.05 -7.24
N ILE A 252 -22.40 12.41 -7.39
CA ILE A 252 -21.79 12.08 -8.67
C ILE A 252 -21.34 10.62 -8.64
N GLU A 253 -21.76 9.85 -9.65
CA GLU A 253 -21.24 8.52 -9.93
C GLU A 253 -20.86 8.44 -11.41
N VAL A 254 -19.57 8.24 -11.70
CA VAL A 254 -19.08 8.13 -13.08
C VAL A 254 -18.24 6.87 -13.22
N ASN A 255 -18.43 6.16 -14.33
CA ASN A 255 -17.60 5.01 -14.64
C ASN A 255 -16.20 5.49 -15.08
N ALA A 256 -15.20 5.26 -14.24
CA ALA A 256 -13.82 5.72 -14.44
C ALA A 256 -12.96 4.73 -15.25
N SER A 257 -13.44 3.50 -15.50
CA SER A 257 -12.72 2.56 -16.36
C SER A 257 -13.63 1.46 -16.93
N ASN A 258 -13.24 0.90 -18.09
CA ASN A 258 -13.96 -0.21 -18.73
C ASN A 258 -14.09 -1.49 -17.86
N LYS A 259 -13.44 -1.55 -16.69
CA LYS A 259 -13.54 -2.66 -15.73
C LYS A 259 -14.59 -2.41 -14.62
N GLY A 260 -15.45 -1.39 -14.77
CA GLY A 260 -16.53 -1.10 -13.83
C GLY A 260 -16.09 -0.37 -12.57
N ALA A 261 -14.89 0.20 -12.55
CA ALA A 261 -14.43 1.01 -11.43
C ALA A 261 -15.12 2.37 -11.44
N ILE A 262 -15.80 2.72 -10.35
CA ILE A 262 -16.61 3.95 -10.23
C ILE A 262 -15.79 5.05 -9.56
N LEU A 263 -15.95 6.27 -10.04
CA LEU A 263 -15.56 7.50 -9.36
C LEU A 263 -16.80 8.10 -8.69
N TYR A 264 -16.76 8.19 -7.37
CA TYR A 264 -17.79 8.79 -6.55
C TYR A 264 -17.43 10.24 -6.24
N GLY A 265 -18.42 11.12 -6.17
CA GLY A 265 -18.25 12.51 -5.78
C GLY A 265 -19.35 13.02 -4.84
N TRP A 266 -18.95 13.86 -3.89
CA TRP A 266 -19.83 14.54 -2.94
C TRP A 266 -19.52 16.04 -2.93
N ARG A 267 -20.54 16.87 -3.09
CA ARG A 267 -20.44 18.32 -2.93
C ARG A 267 -20.70 18.67 -1.46
N ILE A 268 -19.83 19.50 -0.90
CA ILE A 268 -19.91 19.95 0.50
C ILE A 268 -20.85 21.15 0.62
#